data_AF-A0A8B5YIM9-F1
#
_entry.id   AF-A0A8B5YIM9-F1
#
_cell.length_a   1.000
_cell.length_b   1.000
_cell.length_c   1.000
_cell.angle_alpha   90.00
_cell.angle_beta   90.00
_cell.angle_gamma   90.00
#
_symmetry.space_group_name_H-M   'P 1'
#
loop_
_entity.id
_entity.type
_entity.pdbx_description
1 polymer ?
#
loop_
_entity_poly.entity_id
_entity_poly.type
_entity_poly.pdbx_seq_one_letter_code
_entity_poly.pdbx_strand_id
1 'polypeptide(L)' 'MNELMKALYYERKKDELKARLLKMGYFKTPDGRQLYELSLTELDEIFKKKLIERGK' A
#
# COMPACT_ATOMS: atom_id res chain seq x y z
N MET A 1 5.73 -19.04 -15.03
CA MET A 1 6.11 -18.30 -13.81
C MET A 1 5.57 -19.08 -12.63
N ASN A 2 6.46 -19.59 -11.76
CA ASN A 2 6.08 -20.48 -10.67
C ASN A 2 5.15 -19.75 -9.67
N GLU A 3 4.17 -20.43 -9.07
CA GLU A 3 3.23 -19.81 -8.11
C GLU A 3 3.94 -19.10 -6.94
N LEU A 4 5.07 -19.65 -6.49
CA LEU A 4 5.96 -19.04 -5.49
C LEU A 4 6.50 -17.66 -5.90
N MET A 5 6.90 -17.49 -7.18
CA MET A 5 7.37 -16.19 -7.67
C MET A 5 6.24 -15.17 -7.71
N LYS A 6 5.01 -15.62 -7.98
CA LYS A 6 3.84 -14.75 -8.02
C LYS A 6 3.51 -14.22 -6.62
N ALA A 7 3.53 -15.08 -5.60
CA ALA A 7 3.34 -14.69 -4.20
C ALA A 7 4.39 -13.67 -3.73
N LEU A 8 5.68 -13.97 -3.96
CA LEU A 8 6.79 -13.06 -3.61
C LEU A 8 6.67 -11.70 -4.30
N TYR A 9 6.24 -11.68 -5.56
CA TYR A 9 6.00 -10.44 -6.29
C TYR A 9 4.90 -9.59 -5.63
N TYR A 10 3.78 -10.21 -5.25
CA TYR A 10 2.69 -9.51 -4.58
C TYR A 10 3.08 -9.00 -3.20
N GLU A 11 3.78 -9.79 -2.40
CA GLU A 11 4.26 -9.37 -1.09
C GLU A 11 5.22 -8.19 -1.19
N ARG A 12 6.19 -8.26 -2.12
CA ARG A 12 7.13 -7.17 -2.36
C ARG A 12 6.42 -5.89 -2.78
N LYS A 13 5.45 -5.97 -3.70
CA LYS A 13 4.66 -4.82 -4.14
C LYS A 13 3.83 -4.23 -2.99
N LYS A 14 3.31 -5.09 -2.11
CA LYS A 14 2.57 -4.67 -0.91
C LYS A 14 3.48 -3.90 0.03
N ASP A 15 4.69 -4.40 0.28
CA ASP A 15 5.67 -3.75 1.15
C ASP A 15 6.16 -2.41 0.59
N GLU A 16 6.38 -2.33 -0.72
CA GLU A 16 6.73 -1.06 -1.38
C GLU A 16 5.63 0.00 -1.21
N LEU A 17 4.35 -0.37 -1.38
CA LEU A 17 3.23 0.55 -1.18
C LEU A 17 3.13 1.01 0.28
N LYS A 18 3.28 0.10 1.25
CA LYS A 18 3.30 0.46 2.68
C LYS A 18 4.44 1.44 2.98
N ALA A 19 5.66 1.15 2.51
CA ALA A 19 6.82 2.01 2.73
C ALA A 19 6.62 3.41 2.14
N ARG A 20 6.01 3.50 0.96
CA ARG A 20 5.67 4.80 0.33
C ARG A 20 4.60 5.56 1.12
N LEU A 21 3.55 4.88 1.58
CA LEU A 21 2.50 5.48 2.41
C LEU A 21 3.07 5.99 3.74
N LEU A 22 3.93 5.21 4.40
CA LEU A 22 4.64 5.62 5.61
C LEU A 22 5.51 6.86 5.38
N LYS A 23 6.26 6.91 4.26
CA LYS A 23 7.05 8.10 3.87
C LYS A 23 6.18 9.34 3.60
N MET A 24 4.91 9.15 3.23
CA MET A 24 3.94 10.24 3.08
C MET A 24 3.29 10.64 4.42
N GLY A 25 3.68 10.04 5.53
CA GLY A 25 3.10 10.29 6.86
C GLY A 25 1.77 9.58 7.09
N TYR A 26 1.42 8.60 6.25
CA TYR A 26 0.19 7.82 6.39
C TYR A 26 0.48 6.49 7.09
N PHE A 27 0.09 6.39 8.36
CA PHE A 27 0.40 5.24 9.22
C PHE A 27 -0.78 4.29 9.45
N LYS A 28 -2.01 4.81 9.38
CA LYS A 28 -3.26 4.07 9.61
C LYS A 28 -4.38 4.68 8.80
N THR A 29 -5.41 3.88 8.53
CA THR A 29 -6.62 4.36 7.87
C THR A 29 -7.46 5.24 8.79
N PRO A 30 -8.33 6.10 8.23
CA PRO A 30 -9.31 6.85 9.01
C PRO A 30 -10.19 5.94 9.88
N ASP A 31 -10.52 4.74 9.38
CA ASP A 31 -11.26 3.69 10.10
C ASP A 31 -10.44 2.99 11.20
N GLY A 32 -9.18 3.38 11.42
CA GLY A 32 -8.33 2.83 12.47
C GLY A 32 -7.57 1.55 12.11
N ARG A 33 -7.75 1.02 10.90
CA ARG A 33 -7.00 -0.16 10.41
C ARG A 33 -5.56 0.20 10.09
N GLN A 34 -4.63 -0.69 10.39
CA GLN A 34 -3.21 -0.51 10.07
C GLN A 34 -2.90 -0.95 8.64
N LEU A 35 -1.81 -0.43 8.06
CA LEU A 35 -1.45 -0.72 6.67
C LEU A 35 -1.19 -2.20 6.37
N TYR A 36 -0.79 -2.99 7.36
CA TYR A 36 -0.59 -4.43 7.18
C TYR A 36 -1.89 -5.22 7.11
N GLU A 37 -2.98 -4.67 7.65
CA GLU A 37 -4.32 -5.27 7.62
C GLU A 37 -5.02 -5.05 6.28
N LEU A 38 -4.51 -4.11 5.46
CA LEU A 38 -5.09 -3.78 4.17
C LEU A 38 -4.65 -4.75 3.08
N SER A 39 -5.53 -4.97 2.10
CA SER A 39 -5.19 -5.69 0.87
C SER A 39 -4.28 -4.85 -0.04
N LEU A 40 -3.65 -5.49 -1.03
CA LEU A 40 -2.81 -4.79 -2.01
C LEU A 40 -3.61 -3.73 -2.79
N THR A 41 -4.85 -4.06 -3.14
CA THR A 41 -5.76 -3.14 -3.84
C THR A 41 -6.08 -1.92 -3.00
N GLU A 42 -6.44 -2.11 -1.73
CA GLU A 42 -6.70 -1.00 -0.80
C GLU A 42 -5.47 -0.09 -0.62
N LEU A 43 -4.28 -0.68 -0.49
CA LEU A 43 -3.02 0.09 -0.39
C LEU A 43 -2.76 0.91 -1.66
N ASP A 44 -3.01 0.34 -2.83
CA ASP A 44 -2.85 1.03 -4.12
C ASP A 44 -3.85 2.18 -4.29
N GLU A 45 -5.11 1.97 -3.93
CA GLU A 45 -6.15 3.01 -3.97
C GLU A 45 -5.85 4.18 -3.04
N ILE A 46 -5.45 3.88 -1.79
CA ILE A 46 -5.06 4.91 -0.81
C ILE A 46 -3.84 5.68 -1.32
N PHE A 47 -2.84 4.97 -1.86
CA PHE A 47 -1.63 5.59 -2.39
C PHE A 47 -1.95 6.54 -3.56
N LYS A 48 -2.80 6.13 -4.51
CA LYS A 48 -3.28 6.98 -5.60
C LYS A 48 -4.02 8.21 -5.08
N LYS A 49 -4.94 8.02 -4.13
CA LYS A 49 -5.68 9.13 -3.52
C LYS A 49 -4.73 10.13 -2.86
N LYS A 50 -3.75 9.65 -2.10
CA LYS A 50 -2.72 10.49 -1.44
C LYS A 50 -1.82 11.23 -2.43
N LEU A 51 -1.47 10.61 -3.56
CA LEU A 51 -0.73 11.28 -4.63
C LEU A 51 -1.51 12.43 -5.24
N ILE A 52 -2.81 12.23 -5.50
CA ILE A 52 -3.69 13.28 -6.02
C ILE A 52 -3.85 14.43 -5.01
N GLU A 53 -3.97 14.11 -3.71
CA GLU A 53 -4.07 15.11 -2.64
C GLU A 53 -2.80 15.97 -2.48
N ARG A 54 -1.60 15.40 -2.70
CA ARG A 54 -0.32 16.16 -2.62
C ARG A 54 0.05 16.91 -3.91
N GLY A 55 -0.54 16.53 -5.04
CA GLY A 55 -0.29 17.15 -6.34
C GLY A 55 -1.19 18.36 -6.65
N LYS A 56 -2.10 18.71 -5.73
CA LYS A 56 -2.86 19.97 -5.72
C LYS A 56 -2.21 20.96 -4.76
#